data_AF-A0A2T3QGJ0-F1
#
_entry.id   AF-A0A2T3QGJ0-F1
#
_cell.length_a   1.000
_cell.length_b   1.000
_cell.length_c   1.000
_cell.angle_alpha   90.00
_cell.angle_beta   90.00
_cell.angle_gamma   90.00
#
_symmetry.space_group_name_H-M   'P 1'
#
loop_
_entity.id
_entity.type
_entity.pdbx_description
1 polymer ?
#
loop_
_entity_poly.entity_id
_entity_poly.type
_entity_poly.pdbx_seq_one_letter_code
_entity_poly.pdbx_strand_id
1 'polypeptide(L)'
;MKSSPYNSQHIPPQAPGDGQGFWSQQARKGTYFPFTRNNHHVPEKELLYQKPSELRKLTSFDDGYNERQIREITLPWWGLIYFYAVTFAKGTALIMMPMAFLVFGGMNLSDDSIQSDFNQIYFGLTCILIVCLIIWGSFSLFNGKIPVKTLFSLSRETGMVTLHGSGNKVLFSHPFIEFDCYLTTTPTPQGFFDYQLFLVHRYNGYKHGVPIGRFINGSKQLDEYKRLWNMIQAYMDVSQPLPDIPMNEPFRDKDSATIAYDKAHNRKPDFWFSMSDEEFEQAVAKIVEKQNTEPPLGEMIPIFATDTEISQEI
;
A
#
# COMPACT_ATOMS: atom_id res chain seq x y z
N MET A 1 -20.31 0.36 19.83
CA MET A 1 -19.47 1.37 20.49
C MET A 1 -19.45 2.61 19.62
N LYS A 2 -19.63 3.82 20.19
CA LYS A 2 -19.39 5.06 19.43
C LYS A 2 -17.87 5.15 19.22
N SER A 3 -17.42 5.08 17.98
CA SER A 3 -16.00 5.18 17.63
C SER A 3 -15.55 6.63 17.81
N SER A 4 -14.53 6.85 18.64
CA SER A 4 -13.87 8.14 18.78
C SER A 4 -12.58 8.14 17.94
N PRO A 5 -12.27 9.23 17.23
CA PRO A 5 -11.00 9.37 16.52
C PRO A 5 -9.83 9.19 17.48
N TYR A 6 -8.72 8.62 16.98
CA TYR A 6 -7.52 8.44 17.78
C TYR A 6 -6.84 9.79 18.08
N ASN A 7 -6.46 10.00 19.35
CA ASN A 7 -5.81 11.20 19.83
C ASN A 7 -4.67 10.82 20.79
N SER A 8 -3.41 11.07 20.39
CA SER A 8 -2.25 10.69 21.22
C SER A 8 -2.12 11.49 22.52
N GLN A 9 -2.76 12.65 22.64
CA GLN A 9 -2.73 13.46 23.86
C GLN A 9 -3.64 12.90 24.95
N HIS A 10 -4.65 12.09 24.56
CA HIS A 10 -5.65 11.55 25.47
C HIS A 10 -5.88 10.05 25.18
N ILE A 11 -4.91 9.22 25.56
CA ILE A 11 -5.00 7.77 25.42
C ILE A 11 -5.58 7.18 26.71
N PRO A 12 -6.75 6.51 26.66
CA PRO A 12 -7.24 5.79 27.83
C PRO A 12 -6.32 4.59 28.12
N PRO A 13 -6.04 4.27 29.40
CA PRO A 13 -5.22 3.12 29.76
C PRO A 13 -5.73 1.83 29.09
N GLN A 14 -4.81 1.08 28.49
CA GLN A 14 -5.11 -0.17 27.79
C GLN A 14 -4.75 -1.36 28.68
N ALA A 15 -5.57 -2.41 28.61
CA ALA A 15 -5.24 -3.68 29.23
C ALA A 15 -4.14 -4.40 28.42
N PRO A 16 -3.26 -5.18 29.08
CA PRO A 16 -2.32 -6.04 28.36
C PRO A 16 -3.09 -7.09 27.53
N GLY A 17 -2.57 -7.40 26.35
CA GLY A 17 -3.16 -8.42 25.48
C GLY A 17 -2.94 -9.83 25.99
N ASP A 18 -3.90 -10.71 25.74
CA ASP A 18 -3.88 -12.12 26.20
C ASP A 18 -3.08 -13.08 25.29
N GLY A 19 -2.59 -12.62 24.14
CA GLY A 19 -1.75 -13.42 23.25
C GLY A 19 -2.47 -14.57 22.57
N GLN A 20 -3.80 -14.48 22.42
CA GLN A 20 -4.57 -15.52 21.76
C GLN A 20 -4.21 -15.66 20.26
N GLY A 21 -4.22 -16.90 19.75
CA GLY A 21 -4.10 -17.23 18.34
C GLY A 21 -2.66 -17.45 17.84
N PHE A 22 -2.44 -18.56 17.12
CA PHE A 22 -1.13 -18.96 16.59
C PHE A 22 -0.44 -17.87 15.74
N TRP A 23 -1.18 -17.23 14.83
CA TRP A 23 -0.63 -16.18 13.97
C TRP A 23 -0.29 -14.90 14.74
N SER A 24 -1.13 -14.53 15.71
CA SER A 24 -0.86 -13.41 16.62
C SER A 24 0.45 -13.66 17.38
N GLN A 25 0.64 -14.86 17.93
CA GLN A 25 1.88 -15.24 18.60
C GLN A 25 3.09 -15.24 17.66
N GLN A 26 2.93 -15.72 16.42
CA GLN A 26 4.01 -15.70 15.44
C GLN A 26 4.43 -14.27 15.10
N ALA A 27 3.45 -13.38 14.85
CA ALA A 27 3.74 -11.97 14.58
C ALA A 27 4.41 -11.27 15.77
N ARG A 28 3.97 -11.59 16.99
CA ARG A 28 4.54 -11.08 18.25
C ARG A 28 5.98 -11.53 18.53
N LYS A 29 6.49 -12.58 17.85
CA LYS A 29 7.92 -12.95 17.91
C LYS A 29 8.82 -11.95 17.17
N GLY A 30 8.24 -11.11 16.32
CA GLY A 30 8.95 -10.03 15.65
C GLY A 30 9.33 -8.90 16.61
N THR A 31 9.97 -7.87 16.07
CA THR A 31 10.32 -6.66 16.81
C THR A 31 9.07 -5.82 17.03
N TYR A 32 8.71 -5.57 18.29
CA TYR A 32 7.62 -4.66 18.65
C TYR A 32 8.01 -3.20 18.44
N PHE A 33 7.12 -2.42 17.82
CA PHE A 33 7.25 -0.97 17.71
C PHE A 33 6.23 -0.28 18.64
N PRO A 34 6.70 0.49 19.63
CA PRO A 34 5.82 1.14 20.58
C PRO A 34 5.06 2.30 19.96
N PHE A 35 3.96 2.70 20.60
CA PHE A 35 3.34 3.99 20.30
C PHE A 35 4.28 5.12 20.72
N THR A 36 4.38 6.14 19.87
CA THR A 36 5.35 7.23 20.01
C THR A 36 4.69 8.57 19.74
N ARG A 37 5.22 9.62 20.38
CA ARG A 37 4.95 10.99 19.99
C ARG A 37 5.56 11.23 18.61
N ASN A 38 4.84 11.99 17.79
CA ASN A 38 5.26 12.27 16.44
C ASN A 38 6.58 13.07 16.44
N ASN A 39 7.61 12.56 15.77
CA ASN A 39 8.86 13.29 15.51
C ASN A 39 8.92 13.83 14.06
N HIS A 40 7.82 13.72 13.32
CA HIS A 40 7.65 14.14 11.92
C HIS A 40 8.58 13.45 10.91
N HIS A 41 9.20 12.33 11.28
CA HIS A 41 9.96 11.50 10.34
C HIS A 41 9.02 10.69 9.45
N VAL A 42 9.42 10.52 8.20
CA VAL A 42 8.65 9.81 7.16
C VAL A 42 9.60 8.94 6.34
N PRO A 43 9.14 7.80 5.82
CA PRO A 43 9.98 6.94 4.98
C PRO A 43 10.46 7.68 3.73
N GLU A 44 11.73 7.48 3.37
CA GLU A 44 12.31 7.99 2.13
C GLU A 44 11.51 7.49 0.92
N LYS A 45 11.09 6.23 0.94
CA LYS A 45 10.32 5.64 -0.16
C LYS A 45 8.96 6.31 -0.37
N GLU A 46 8.33 6.79 0.70
CA GLU A 46 7.04 7.49 0.60
C GLU A 46 7.24 8.91 0.09
N LEU A 47 8.34 9.56 0.50
CA LEU A 47 8.74 10.86 -0.05
C LEU A 47 8.98 10.77 -1.56
N LEU A 48 9.71 9.76 -2.01
CA LEU A 48 10.07 9.57 -3.43
C LEU A 48 9.00 8.85 -4.26
N TYR A 49 7.83 8.54 -3.69
CA TYR A 49 6.82 7.73 -4.37
C TYR A 49 6.30 8.39 -5.66
N GLN A 50 6.12 9.71 -5.65
CA GLN A 50 5.71 10.48 -6.84
C GLN A 50 6.48 11.79 -6.93
N LYS A 51 6.94 12.12 -8.14
CA LYS A 51 7.62 13.38 -8.39
C LYS A 51 6.62 14.54 -8.54
N PRO A 52 7.03 15.80 -8.28
CA PRO A 52 6.17 16.96 -8.50
C PRO A 52 5.59 17.07 -9.92
N SER A 53 6.34 16.67 -10.95
CA SER A 53 5.86 16.62 -12.34
C SER A 53 4.74 15.59 -12.59
N GLU A 54 4.71 14.51 -11.82
CA GLU A 54 3.69 13.46 -11.88
C GLU A 54 2.46 13.86 -11.07
N LEU A 55 2.67 14.39 -9.87
CA LEU A 55 1.61 14.91 -9.00
C LEU A 55 0.78 15.99 -9.68
N ARG A 56 1.40 16.88 -10.46
CA ARG A 56 0.70 17.91 -11.25
C ARG A 56 -0.24 17.34 -12.32
N LYS A 57 -0.03 16.10 -12.77
CA LYS A 57 -0.87 15.43 -13.79
C LYS A 57 -2.01 14.62 -13.17
N LEU A 58 -1.98 14.37 -11.86
CA LEU A 58 -3.05 13.69 -11.16
C LEU A 58 -4.25 14.63 -10.99
N THR A 59 -5.21 14.51 -11.91
CA THR A 59 -6.45 15.30 -11.93
C THR A 59 -7.47 14.88 -10.85
N SER A 60 -7.25 13.73 -10.21
CA SER A 60 -8.06 13.24 -9.10
C SER A 60 -7.26 12.27 -8.23
N PHE A 61 -7.09 12.58 -6.94
CA PHE A 61 -6.49 11.70 -5.94
C PHE A 61 -7.46 10.61 -5.43
N ASP A 62 -8.47 10.25 -6.22
CA ASP A 62 -9.64 9.46 -5.76
C ASP A 62 -9.36 7.94 -5.62
N ASP A 63 -8.09 7.54 -5.68
CA ASP A 63 -7.62 6.15 -5.66
C ASP A 63 -7.55 5.55 -4.24
N GLY A 64 -8.33 6.10 -3.30
CA GLY A 64 -8.48 5.54 -1.95
C GLY A 64 -7.60 6.16 -0.88
N TYR A 65 -6.87 7.24 -1.16
CA TYR A 65 -6.10 8.00 -0.17
C TYR A 65 -6.64 9.43 -0.05
N ASN A 66 -6.97 9.87 1.16
CA ASN A 66 -7.35 11.26 1.46
C ASN A 66 -7.06 11.62 2.93
N GLU A 67 -7.43 12.82 3.39
CA GLU A 67 -7.21 13.25 4.78
C GLU A 67 -7.98 12.41 5.81
N ARG A 68 -9.03 11.69 5.41
CA ARG A 68 -9.96 11.00 6.33
C ARG A 68 -9.72 9.51 6.41
N GLN A 69 -9.30 8.91 5.30
CA GLN A 69 -9.12 7.48 5.13
C GLN A 69 -8.05 7.13 4.10
N ILE A 70 -7.24 6.13 4.44
CA ILE A 70 -6.36 5.41 3.51
C ILE A 70 -7.00 4.05 3.23
N ARG A 71 -7.12 3.67 1.97
CA ARG A 71 -7.54 2.36 1.50
C ARG A 71 -6.41 1.77 0.67
N GLU A 72 -5.79 0.73 1.20
CA GLU A 72 -4.82 -0.03 0.43
C GLU A 72 -5.58 -0.97 -0.50
N ILE A 73 -5.28 -0.85 -1.80
CA ILE A 73 -5.95 -1.60 -2.85
C ILE A 73 -4.96 -2.63 -3.42
N THR A 74 -5.46 -3.83 -3.71
CA THR A 74 -4.68 -4.90 -4.31
C THR A 74 -5.45 -5.57 -5.44
N LEU A 75 -4.71 -6.10 -6.41
CA LEU A 75 -5.29 -6.93 -7.45
C LEU A 75 -5.54 -8.33 -6.89
N PRO A 76 -6.70 -8.95 -7.18
CA PRO A 76 -6.89 -10.34 -6.84
C PRO A 76 -5.89 -11.19 -7.62
N TRP A 77 -5.46 -12.31 -7.05
CA TRP A 77 -4.47 -13.20 -7.65
C TRP A 77 -4.86 -13.67 -9.07
N TRP A 78 -6.14 -13.94 -9.31
CA TRP A 78 -6.65 -14.30 -10.64
C TRP A 78 -6.59 -13.12 -11.62
N GLY A 79 -6.68 -11.87 -11.14
CA GLY A 79 -6.57 -10.67 -11.94
C GLY A 79 -5.15 -10.48 -12.49
N LEU A 80 -4.15 -10.80 -11.68
CA LEU A 80 -2.74 -10.83 -12.10
C LEU A 80 -2.49 -11.93 -13.15
N ILE A 81 -3.04 -13.13 -12.95
CA ILE A 81 -2.99 -14.22 -13.96
C ILE A 81 -3.66 -13.78 -15.27
N TYR A 82 -4.84 -13.17 -15.18
CA TYR A 82 -5.57 -12.67 -16.33
C TYR A 82 -4.80 -11.57 -17.08
N PHE A 83 -4.18 -10.63 -16.36
CA PHE A 83 -3.34 -9.59 -16.95
C PHE A 83 -2.16 -10.17 -17.74
N TYR A 84 -1.47 -11.18 -17.18
CA TYR A 84 -0.41 -11.89 -17.91
C TYR A 84 -0.95 -12.66 -19.12
N ALA A 85 -2.09 -13.33 -18.99
CA ALA A 85 -2.73 -14.03 -20.10
C ALA A 85 -3.10 -13.09 -21.26
N VAL A 86 -3.65 -11.91 -20.97
CA VAL A 86 -3.94 -10.87 -21.97
C VAL A 86 -2.67 -10.35 -22.63
N THR A 87 -1.63 -10.08 -21.83
CA THR A 87 -0.33 -9.59 -22.34
C THR A 87 0.32 -10.62 -23.26
N PHE A 88 0.33 -11.89 -22.86
CA PHE A 88 0.85 -12.99 -23.67
C PHE A 88 0.02 -13.18 -24.95
N ALA A 89 -1.31 -13.23 -24.83
CA ALA A 89 -2.21 -13.37 -25.98
C ALA A 89 -2.03 -12.24 -27.00
N LYS A 90 -1.86 -10.99 -26.55
CA LYS A 90 -1.56 -9.85 -27.41
C LYS A 90 -0.21 -10.01 -28.13
N GLY A 91 0.83 -10.40 -27.40
CA GLY A 91 2.15 -10.65 -27.97
C GLY A 91 2.14 -11.77 -29.02
N THR A 92 1.49 -12.88 -28.70
CA THR A 92 1.31 -14.00 -29.63
C THR A 92 0.51 -13.58 -30.85
N ALA A 93 -0.60 -12.85 -30.70
CA ALA A 93 -1.40 -12.37 -31.83
C ALA A 93 -0.58 -11.47 -32.77
N LEU A 94 0.26 -10.58 -32.23
CA LEU A 94 1.13 -9.70 -33.02
C LEU A 94 2.18 -10.46 -33.86
N ILE A 95 2.69 -11.59 -33.36
CA ILE A 95 3.67 -12.43 -34.07
C ILE A 95 2.97 -13.35 -35.09
N MET A 96 1.83 -13.92 -34.70
CA MET A 96 1.12 -14.92 -35.52
C MET A 96 0.39 -14.30 -36.69
N MET A 97 -0.06 -13.04 -36.59
CA MET A 97 -0.75 -12.33 -37.67
C MET A 97 0.09 -12.20 -38.96
N PRO A 98 1.34 -11.69 -38.94
CA PRO A 98 2.17 -11.64 -40.14
C PRO A 98 2.58 -13.05 -40.61
N MET A 99 2.80 -14.00 -39.70
CA MET A 99 3.11 -15.38 -40.08
C MET A 99 1.94 -16.05 -40.82
N ALA A 100 0.71 -15.88 -40.34
CA ALA A 100 -0.48 -16.38 -41.01
C ALA A 100 -0.67 -15.72 -42.38
N PHE A 101 -0.34 -14.44 -42.52
CA PHE A 101 -0.34 -13.74 -43.81
C PHE A 101 0.70 -14.30 -44.79
N LEU A 102 1.91 -14.59 -44.33
CA LEU A 102 2.95 -15.22 -45.15
C LEU A 102 2.56 -16.64 -45.58
N VAL A 103 2.01 -17.45 -44.66
CA VAL A 103 1.51 -18.80 -44.96
C VAL A 103 0.35 -18.75 -45.95
N PHE A 104 -0.57 -17.77 -45.80
CA PHE A 104 -1.65 -17.54 -46.75
C PHE A 104 -1.11 -17.13 -48.14
N GLY A 105 -0.11 -16.25 -48.20
CA GLY A 105 0.55 -15.89 -49.45
C GLY A 105 1.22 -17.08 -50.13
N GLY A 106 1.96 -17.89 -49.35
CA GLY A 106 2.59 -19.13 -49.82
C GLY A 106 1.57 -20.13 -50.38
N MET A 107 0.46 -20.31 -49.69
CA MET A 107 -0.68 -21.16 -50.10
C MET A 107 -1.30 -20.74 -51.45
N ASN A 108 -1.28 -19.46 -51.81
CA ASN A 108 -1.80 -18.99 -53.11
C ASN A 108 -0.78 -19.15 -54.25
N LEU A 109 0.50 -19.41 -53.93
CA LEU A 109 1.60 -19.55 -54.88
C LEU A 109 2.08 -21.01 -55.02
N SER A 110 1.59 -21.92 -54.17
CA SER A 110 2.00 -23.32 -54.12
C SER A 110 1.27 -24.22 -55.12
N ASP A 111 1.96 -25.27 -55.58
CA ASP A 111 1.39 -26.35 -56.38
C ASP A 111 0.51 -27.30 -55.55
N ASP A 112 -0.36 -28.05 -56.21
CA ASP A 112 -1.34 -28.97 -55.60
C ASP A 112 -0.71 -30.00 -54.63
N SER A 113 0.56 -30.35 -54.81
CA SER A 113 1.26 -31.37 -54.02
C SER A 113 1.53 -30.97 -52.57
N ILE A 114 1.73 -29.67 -52.29
CA ILE A 114 2.05 -29.14 -50.95
C ILE A 114 0.92 -28.28 -50.36
N GLN A 115 -0.14 -28.05 -51.14
CA GLN A 115 -1.29 -27.23 -50.76
C GLN A 115 -1.97 -27.73 -49.47
N SER A 116 -2.06 -29.05 -49.30
CA SER A 116 -2.68 -29.66 -48.13
C SER A 116 -1.91 -29.37 -46.83
N ASP A 117 -0.57 -29.36 -46.89
CA ASP A 117 0.30 -29.03 -45.75
C ASP A 117 0.15 -27.55 -45.35
N PHE A 118 0.13 -26.64 -46.34
CA PHE A 118 -0.11 -25.21 -46.11
C PHE A 118 -1.48 -24.95 -45.49
N ASN A 119 -2.53 -25.63 -45.97
CA ASN A 119 -3.88 -25.53 -45.42
C ASN A 119 -3.93 -25.96 -43.94
N GLN A 120 -3.27 -27.07 -43.59
CA GLN A 120 -3.23 -27.57 -42.22
C GLN A 120 -2.49 -26.61 -41.29
N ILE A 121 -1.36 -26.06 -41.74
CA ILE A 121 -0.59 -25.05 -40.99
C ILE A 121 -1.41 -23.78 -40.82
N TYR A 122 -1.99 -23.25 -41.89
CA TYR A 122 -2.82 -22.04 -41.85
C TYR A 122 -4.01 -22.19 -40.90
N PHE A 123 -4.69 -23.35 -40.93
CA PHE A 123 -5.80 -23.64 -40.03
C PHE A 123 -5.33 -23.63 -38.55
N GLY A 124 -4.22 -24.29 -38.23
CA GLY A 124 -3.65 -24.29 -36.88
C GLY A 124 -3.28 -22.89 -36.40
N LEU A 125 -2.62 -22.09 -37.24
CA LEU A 125 -2.27 -20.69 -36.94
C LEU A 125 -3.53 -19.85 -36.69
N THR A 126 -4.56 -20.02 -37.51
CA THR A 126 -5.82 -19.26 -37.42
C THR A 126 -6.59 -19.61 -36.15
N CYS A 127 -6.66 -20.89 -35.76
CA CYS A 127 -7.28 -21.30 -34.50
C CYS A 127 -6.59 -20.66 -33.28
N ILE A 128 -5.26 -20.68 -33.24
CA ILE A 128 -4.49 -20.04 -32.15
C ILE A 128 -4.73 -18.54 -32.15
N LEU A 129 -4.71 -17.90 -33.32
CA LEU A 129 -4.95 -16.46 -33.46
C LEU A 129 -6.33 -16.06 -32.94
N ILE A 130 -7.38 -16.81 -33.29
CA ILE A 130 -8.75 -16.54 -32.83
C ILE A 130 -8.82 -16.59 -31.30
N VAL A 131 -8.23 -17.62 -30.67
CA VAL A 131 -8.21 -17.74 -29.20
C VAL A 131 -7.48 -16.55 -28.57
N CYS A 132 -6.32 -16.17 -29.10
CA CYS A 132 -5.56 -15.02 -28.61
C CYS A 132 -6.32 -13.69 -28.78
N LEU A 133 -7.03 -13.50 -29.90
CA LEU A 133 -7.85 -12.31 -30.14
C LEU A 133 -9.06 -12.25 -29.21
N ILE A 134 -9.69 -13.38 -28.87
CA ILE A 134 -10.78 -13.44 -27.89
C ILE A 134 -10.27 -13.05 -26.51
N ILE A 135 -9.14 -13.61 -26.07
CA ILE A 135 -8.54 -13.28 -24.77
C ILE A 135 -8.15 -11.80 -24.72
N TRP A 136 -7.48 -11.29 -25.75
CA TRP A 136 -7.11 -9.87 -25.82
C TRP A 136 -8.34 -8.96 -25.88
N GLY A 137 -9.34 -9.29 -26.70
CA GLY A 137 -10.60 -8.54 -26.82
C GLY A 137 -11.41 -8.53 -25.51
N SER A 138 -11.35 -9.60 -24.72
CA SER A 138 -12.03 -9.66 -23.42
C SER A 138 -11.56 -8.57 -22.45
N PHE A 139 -10.33 -8.07 -22.59
CA PHE A 139 -9.82 -6.97 -21.77
C PHE A 139 -10.58 -5.65 -22.00
N SER A 140 -11.08 -5.45 -23.24
CA SER A 140 -11.92 -4.30 -23.57
C SER A 140 -13.27 -4.35 -22.86
N LEU A 141 -13.80 -5.55 -22.54
CA LEU A 141 -15.06 -5.69 -21.80
C LEU A 141 -14.94 -5.22 -20.35
N PHE A 142 -13.73 -5.25 -19.81
CA PHE A 142 -13.44 -4.69 -18.49
C PHE A 142 -13.23 -3.17 -18.51
N ASN A 143 -13.52 -2.47 -19.62
CA ASN A 143 -13.17 -1.06 -19.82
C ASN A 143 -11.69 -0.76 -19.50
N GLY A 144 -10.81 -1.76 -19.72
CA GLY A 144 -9.40 -1.68 -19.37
C GLY A 144 -9.10 -1.67 -17.85
N LYS A 145 -10.09 -1.88 -16.99
CA LYS A 145 -9.94 -1.88 -15.52
C LYS A 145 -10.32 -3.23 -14.93
N ILE A 146 -9.31 -3.94 -14.42
CA ILE A 146 -9.50 -5.19 -13.68
C ILE A 146 -10.15 -4.85 -12.33
N PRO A 147 -11.13 -5.64 -11.82
CA PRO A 147 -11.72 -5.38 -10.53
C PRO A 147 -10.66 -5.42 -9.44
N VAL A 148 -10.54 -4.31 -8.73
CA VAL A 148 -9.60 -4.15 -7.63
C VAL A 148 -10.27 -4.52 -6.30
N LYS A 149 -9.47 -5.02 -5.36
CA LYS A 149 -9.92 -5.42 -4.03
C LYS A 149 -9.30 -4.50 -2.99
N THR A 150 -10.08 -4.00 -2.04
CA THR A 150 -9.51 -3.34 -0.85
C THR A 150 -8.91 -4.39 0.07
N LEU A 151 -7.66 -4.21 0.48
CA LEU A 151 -6.97 -5.10 1.40
C LEU A 151 -7.22 -4.68 2.84
N PHE A 152 -6.96 -3.41 3.15
CA PHE A 152 -7.27 -2.82 4.44
C PHE A 152 -7.59 -1.34 4.28
N SER A 153 -8.21 -0.76 5.30
CA SER A 153 -8.44 0.67 5.37
C SER A 153 -8.14 1.21 6.77
N LEU A 154 -7.46 2.35 6.80
CA LEU A 154 -7.13 3.12 7.99
C LEU A 154 -7.97 4.39 7.95
N SER A 155 -8.87 4.60 8.90
CA SER A 155 -9.73 5.79 8.94
C SER A 155 -9.31 6.70 10.09
N ARG A 156 -8.75 7.86 9.74
CA ARG A 156 -8.43 8.94 10.68
C ARG A 156 -9.70 9.51 11.31
N GLU A 157 -10.77 9.69 10.51
CA GLU A 157 -12.05 10.25 10.97
C GLU A 157 -12.73 9.38 12.04
N THR A 158 -12.69 8.06 11.89
CA THR A 158 -13.33 7.15 12.85
C THR A 158 -12.36 6.57 13.88
N GLY A 159 -11.05 6.68 13.64
CA GLY A 159 -10.01 6.01 14.43
C GLY A 159 -9.95 4.49 14.22
N MET A 160 -10.59 3.95 13.17
CA MET A 160 -10.75 2.51 12.97
C MET A 160 -9.75 1.94 11.95
N VAL A 161 -9.25 0.75 12.24
CA VAL A 161 -8.48 -0.08 11.32
C VAL A 161 -9.35 -1.25 10.88
N THR A 162 -9.56 -1.37 9.57
CA THR A 162 -10.45 -2.38 8.99
C THR A 162 -9.70 -3.26 8.00
N LEU A 163 -9.77 -4.57 8.18
CA LEU A 163 -9.23 -5.55 7.23
C LEU A 163 -10.35 -6.10 6.35
N HIS A 164 -10.11 -6.19 5.04
CA HIS A 164 -11.10 -6.61 4.05
C HIS A 164 -10.73 -7.96 3.39
N GLY A 165 -11.73 -8.85 3.34
CA GLY A 165 -11.66 -10.21 2.82
C GLY A 165 -12.08 -10.32 1.35
N SER A 166 -12.29 -11.55 0.88
CA SER A 166 -12.75 -11.78 -0.50
C SER A 166 -14.08 -11.07 -0.77
N GLY A 167 -14.18 -10.36 -1.90
CA GLY A 167 -15.36 -9.58 -2.27
C GLY A 167 -15.60 -8.33 -1.43
N ASN A 168 -14.53 -7.68 -0.91
CA ASN A 168 -14.60 -6.47 -0.07
C ASN A 168 -15.46 -6.63 1.20
N LYS A 169 -15.59 -7.86 1.71
CA LYS A 169 -16.28 -8.13 2.98
C LYS A 169 -15.36 -7.76 4.15
N VAL A 170 -15.86 -6.98 5.10
CA VAL A 170 -15.13 -6.64 6.32
C VAL A 170 -14.86 -7.90 7.13
N LEU A 171 -13.58 -8.22 7.38
CA LEU A 171 -13.17 -9.33 8.24
C LEU A 171 -13.20 -8.93 9.71
N PHE A 172 -12.66 -7.76 10.02
CA PHE A 172 -12.74 -7.12 11.32
C PHE A 172 -12.52 -5.61 11.17
N SER A 173 -13.04 -4.85 12.14
CA SER A 173 -12.84 -3.41 12.28
C SER A 173 -12.74 -3.08 13.75
N HIS A 174 -11.60 -2.55 14.20
CA HIS A 174 -11.33 -2.19 15.60
C HIS A 174 -10.62 -0.84 15.71
N PRO A 175 -10.65 -0.19 16.88
CA PRO A 175 -9.92 1.06 17.11
C PRO A 175 -8.42 0.89 16.94
N PHE A 176 -7.75 1.90 16.37
CA PHE A 176 -6.31 1.89 16.09
C PHE A 176 -5.44 1.61 17.31
N ILE A 177 -5.82 2.15 18.48
CA ILE A 177 -5.09 1.97 19.75
C ILE A 177 -5.06 0.51 20.25
N GLU A 178 -5.97 -0.32 19.76
CA GLU A 178 -6.04 -1.75 20.09
C GLU A 178 -5.10 -2.60 19.22
N PHE A 179 -4.39 -1.99 18.26
CA PHE A 179 -3.42 -2.68 17.43
C PHE A 179 -1.99 -2.42 17.90
N ASP A 180 -1.23 -3.50 18.01
CA ASP A 180 0.21 -3.48 18.26
C ASP A 180 0.97 -3.64 16.93
N CYS A 181 2.02 -2.84 16.75
CA CYS A 181 2.82 -2.84 15.55
C CYS A 181 4.02 -3.78 15.71
N TYR A 182 4.15 -4.76 14.81
CA TYR A 182 5.24 -5.74 14.83
C TYR A 182 5.93 -5.84 13.48
N LEU A 183 7.26 -5.85 13.51
CA LEU A 183 8.10 -6.14 12.37
C LEU A 183 8.58 -7.60 12.44
N THR A 184 8.15 -8.40 11.46
CA THR A 184 8.62 -9.77 11.28
C THR A 184 9.60 -9.87 10.12
N THR A 185 10.55 -10.80 10.24
CA THR A 185 11.47 -11.17 9.15
C THR A 185 11.08 -12.54 8.60
N THR A 186 10.92 -12.62 7.27
CA THR A 186 10.69 -13.89 6.58
C THR A 186 11.87 -14.19 5.67
N PRO A 187 12.51 -15.37 5.78
CA PRO A 187 13.57 -15.75 4.88
C PRO A 187 12.98 -16.02 3.48
N THR A 188 13.60 -15.46 2.45
CA THR A 188 13.24 -15.74 1.05
C THR A 188 13.87 -17.05 0.60
N PRO A 189 13.31 -17.73 -0.41
CA PRO A 189 13.92 -18.93 -1.00
C PRO A 189 15.35 -18.70 -1.50
N GLN A 190 15.72 -17.45 -1.82
CA GLN A 190 17.06 -17.06 -2.26
C GLN A 190 18.03 -16.75 -1.09
N GLY A 191 17.60 -16.91 0.17
CA GLY A 191 18.45 -16.69 1.35
C GLY A 191 18.55 -15.23 1.82
N PHE A 192 17.74 -14.33 1.27
CA PHE A 192 17.61 -12.96 1.78
C PHE A 192 16.54 -12.87 2.87
N PHE A 193 16.50 -11.76 3.60
CA PHE A 193 15.43 -11.47 4.55
C PHE A 193 14.49 -10.42 3.98
N ASP A 194 13.21 -10.75 3.95
CA ASP A 194 12.15 -9.78 3.71
C ASP A 194 11.57 -9.33 5.05
N TYR A 195 11.55 -8.02 5.25
CA TYR A 195 10.90 -7.39 6.38
C TYR A 195 9.42 -7.16 6.06
N GLN A 196 8.55 -7.49 7.00
CA GLN A 196 7.11 -7.27 6.89
C GLN A 196 6.59 -6.64 8.17
N LEU A 197 5.96 -5.47 8.03
CA LEU A 197 5.37 -4.72 9.14
C LEU A 197 3.86 -4.95 9.17
N PHE A 198 3.36 -5.38 10.32
CA PHE A 198 1.95 -5.70 10.53
C PHE A 198 1.38 -5.01 11.76
N LEU A 199 0.10 -4.63 11.66
CA LEU A 199 -0.72 -4.33 12.83
C LEU A 199 -1.43 -5.62 13.27
N VAL A 200 -1.22 -5.99 14.53
CA VAL A 200 -1.79 -7.18 15.16
C VAL A 200 -2.78 -6.72 16.23
N HIS A 201 -4.00 -7.22 16.20
CA HIS A 201 -4.99 -6.86 17.21
C HIS A 201 -4.57 -7.43 18.58
N ARG A 202 -4.60 -6.59 19.63
CA ARG A 202 -4.11 -6.93 20.97
C ARG A 202 -4.96 -7.99 21.65
N TYR A 203 -6.28 -7.88 21.53
CA TYR A 203 -7.26 -8.69 22.29
C TYR A 203 -7.84 -9.88 21.51
N ASN A 204 -7.70 -9.91 20.18
CA ASN A 204 -8.31 -10.95 19.36
C ASN A 204 -7.23 -11.71 18.60
N GLY A 205 -7.27 -13.04 18.67
CA GLY A 205 -6.34 -13.93 17.96
C GLY A 205 -6.64 -14.11 16.48
N TYR A 206 -6.76 -13.00 15.73
CA TYR A 206 -7.02 -13.07 14.29
C TYR A 206 -5.91 -13.81 13.54
N LYS A 207 -6.30 -14.53 12.49
CA LYS A 207 -5.37 -15.27 11.62
C LYS A 207 -4.50 -14.37 10.75
N HIS A 208 -4.90 -13.11 10.57
CA HIS A 208 -4.24 -12.16 9.67
C HIS A 208 -4.06 -10.82 10.38
N GLY A 209 -2.83 -10.30 10.37
CA GLY A 209 -2.55 -8.91 10.70
C GLY A 209 -2.78 -7.99 9.50
N VAL A 210 -2.80 -6.68 9.74
CA VAL A 210 -2.92 -5.68 8.69
C VAL A 210 -1.53 -5.34 8.15
N PRO A 211 -1.19 -5.66 6.88
CA PRO A 211 0.16 -5.52 6.35
C PRO A 211 0.47 -4.08 5.94
N ILE A 212 0.73 -3.20 6.92
CA ILE A 212 1.06 -1.80 6.66
C ILE A 212 2.43 -1.61 5.99
N GLY A 213 3.34 -2.60 6.07
CA GLY A 213 4.64 -2.53 5.38
C GLY A 213 4.56 -2.41 3.85
N ARG A 214 3.37 -2.56 3.26
CA ARG A 214 3.12 -2.41 1.82
C ARG A 214 3.38 -0.99 1.30
N PHE A 215 3.18 0.05 2.12
CA PHE A 215 3.43 1.44 1.72
C PHE A 215 4.86 1.64 1.20
N ILE A 216 5.84 1.02 1.86
CA ILE A 216 7.27 1.17 1.50
C ILE A 216 7.81 0.04 0.62
N ASN A 217 6.95 -0.76 -0.04
CA ASN A 217 7.33 -1.79 -1.01
C ASN A 217 8.58 -2.62 -0.62
N GLY A 218 8.63 -3.14 0.62
CA GLY A 218 9.74 -3.98 1.10
C GLY A 218 11.08 -3.26 1.16
N SER A 219 11.23 -2.25 2.03
CA SER A 219 12.54 -1.66 2.31
C SER A 219 13.50 -2.67 2.95
N LYS A 220 14.80 -2.54 2.66
CA LYS A 220 15.86 -3.33 3.31
C LYS A 220 16.35 -2.68 4.60
N GLN A 221 16.05 -1.40 4.81
CA GLN A 221 16.50 -0.64 5.97
C GLN A 221 15.46 -0.74 7.07
N LEU A 222 15.91 -1.10 8.28
CA LEU A 222 15.03 -1.24 9.45
C LEU A 222 14.40 0.08 9.87
N ASP A 223 15.16 1.18 9.78
CA ASP A 223 14.71 2.49 10.24
C ASP A 223 13.59 3.06 9.37
N GLU A 224 13.51 2.68 8.10
CA GLU A 224 12.37 3.02 7.22
C GLU A 224 11.05 2.44 7.75
N TYR A 225 11.04 1.24 8.35
CA TYR A 225 9.82 0.67 8.95
C TYR A 225 9.42 1.40 10.24
N LYS A 226 10.39 1.88 11.01
CA LYS A 226 10.14 2.71 12.19
C LYS A 226 9.55 4.07 11.80
N ARG A 227 10.12 4.71 10.78
CA ARG A 227 9.59 5.97 10.21
C ARG A 227 8.20 5.77 9.60
N LEU A 228 7.96 4.63 8.96
CA LEU A 228 6.63 4.26 8.46
C LEU A 228 5.63 4.16 9.61
N TRP A 229 6.01 3.54 10.73
CA TRP A 229 5.16 3.47 11.90
C TRP A 229 4.86 4.86 12.49
N ASN A 230 5.85 5.75 12.62
CA ASN A 230 5.61 7.15 13.01
C ASN A 230 4.64 7.86 12.05
N MET A 231 4.84 7.69 10.74
CA MET A 231 3.98 8.27 9.70
C MET A 231 2.53 7.79 9.83
N ILE A 232 2.30 6.50 10.04
CA ILE A 232 0.96 5.92 10.21
C ILE A 232 0.31 6.42 11.51
N GLN A 233 1.05 6.51 12.61
CA GLN A 233 0.54 7.07 13.86
C GLN A 233 0.13 8.54 13.68
N ALA A 234 0.98 9.36 13.07
CA ALA A 234 0.69 10.76 12.77
C ALA A 234 -0.54 10.92 11.86
N TYR A 235 -0.67 10.06 10.85
CA TYR A 235 -1.85 10.04 9.98
C TYR A 235 -3.12 9.64 10.71
N MET A 236 -3.07 8.70 11.65
CA MET A 236 -4.27 8.27 12.39
C MET A 236 -4.67 9.22 13.51
N ASP A 237 -3.75 10.05 13.99
CA ASP A 237 -3.94 10.95 15.13
C ASP A 237 -4.51 12.31 14.73
N VAL A 238 -5.77 12.57 15.10
CA VAL A 238 -6.45 13.84 14.79
C VAL A 238 -5.86 15.06 15.50
N SER A 239 -5.03 14.86 16.53
CA SER A 239 -4.34 15.94 17.24
C SER A 239 -3.04 16.37 16.58
N GLN A 240 -2.51 15.57 15.65
CA GLN A 240 -1.25 15.81 14.95
C GLN A 240 -1.50 16.24 13.50
N PRO A 241 -0.62 17.05 12.89
CA PRO A 241 -0.73 17.33 11.47
C PRO A 241 -0.54 16.07 10.62
N LEU A 242 -1.14 16.06 9.43
CA LEU A 242 -0.90 15.03 8.43
C LEU A 242 0.61 14.93 8.13
N PRO A 243 1.14 13.71 7.90
CA PRO A 243 2.54 13.52 7.58
C PRO A 243 2.97 14.40 6.42
N ASP A 244 4.15 15.00 6.53
CA ASP A 244 4.68 15.89 5.53
C ASP A 244 5.29 15.13 4.35
N ILE A 245 4.42 14.64 3.47
CA ILE A 245 4.76 13.92 2.24
C ILE A 245 4.04 14.55 1.04
N PRO A 246 4.58 14.43 -0.18
CA PRO A 246 3.95 15.00 -1.37
C PRO A 246 2.51 14.54 -1.61
N MET A 247 2.21 13.29 -1.27
CA MET A 247 0.86 12.71 -1.38
C MET A 247 -0.18 13.43 -0.52
N ASN A 248 0.23 14.02 0.61
CA ASN A 248 -0.68 14.72 1.52
C ASN A 248 -0.92 16.18 1.14
N GLU A 249 -0.09 16.77 0.27
CA GLU A 249 -0.18 18.18 -0.12
C GLU A 249 -1.60 18.64 -0.56
N PRO A 250 -2.37 17.88 -1.37
CA PRO A 250 -3.74 18.24 -1.77
C PRO A 250 -4.80 18.22 -0.66
N PHE A 251 -4.41 17.75 0.52
CA PHE A 251 -5.31 17.50 1.64
C PHE A 251 -4.92 18.30 2.89
N ARG A 252 -3.76 18.97 2.90
CA ARG A 252 -3.28 19.73 4.06
C ARG A 252 -4.20 20.89 4.45
N ASP A 253 -4.86 21.48 3.47
CA ASP A 253 -5.84 22.57 3.64
C ASP A 253 -7.21 22.09 4.16
N LYS A 254 -7.45 20.76 4.20
CA LYS A 254 -8.70 20.15 4.67
C LYS A 254 -8.62 19.66 6.12
N ASP A 255 -7.43 19.36 6.62
CA ASP A 255 -7.23 18.87 7.98
C ASP A 255 -6.92 20.02 8.96
N SER A 256 -7.77 20.20 9.97
CA SER A 256 -7.67 21.34 10.90
C SER A 256 -6.38 21.36 11.72
N ALA A 257 -5.86 20.20 12.11
CA ALA A 257 -4.61 20.11 12.87
C ALA A 257 -3.42 20.51 11.98
N THR A 258 -3.44 20.11 10.71
CA THR A 258 -2.46 20.47 9.70
C THR A 258 -2.47 21.96 9.41
N ILE A 259 -3.64 22.58 9.22
CA ILE A 259 -3.77 24.03 9.02
C ILE A 259 -3.18 24.81 10.19
N ALA A 260 -3.48 24.41 11.43
CA ALA A 260 -2.96 25.05 12.63
C ALA A 260 -1.43 24.94 12.72
N TYR A 261 -0.90 23.74 12.41
CA TYR A 261 0.54 23.47 12.40
C TYR A 261 1.26 24.27 11.31
N ASP A 262 0.73 24.28 10.08
CA ASP A 262 1.32 24.97 8.93
C ASP A 262 1.35 26.49 9.15
N LYS A 263 0.29 27.05 9.75
CA LYS A 263 0.24 28.46 10.17
C LYS A 263 1.26 28.78 11.25
N ALA A 264 1.46 27.89 12.23
CA ALA A 264 2.45 28.09 13.29
C ALA A 264 3.90 28.05 12.77
N HIS A 265 4.17 27.23 11.74
CA HIS A 265 5.51 27.04 11.17
C HIS A 265 5.78 27.85 9.90
N ASN A 266 4.83 28.71 9.47
CA ASN A 266 4.91 29.49 8.23
C ASN A 266 5.26 28.63 6.99
N ARG A 267 4.70 27.43 6.91
CA ARG A 267 4.90 26.52 5.77
C ARG A 267 4.19 27.08 4.53
N LYS A 268 4.83 27.01 3.37
CA LYS A 268 4.20 27.33 2.08
C LYS A 268 3.10 26.28 1.75
N PRO A 269 1.89 26.69 1.31
CA PRO A 269 0.79 25.75 1.01
C PRO A 269 1.11 24.75 -0.11
N ASP A 270 1.84 25.18 -1.15
CA ASP A 270 2.25 24.34 -2.30
C ASP A 270 3.74 24.00 -2.24
N PHE A 271 4.28 23.73 -1.04
CA PHE A 271 5.68 23.41 -0.84
C PHE A 271 6.15 22.30 -1.79
N TRP A 272 5.45 21.16 -1.83
CA TRP A 272 5.85 20.02 -2.66
C TRP A 272 5.55 20.24 -4.15
N PHE A 273 4.45 20.94 -4.49
CA PHE A 273 4.04 21.14 -5.89
C PHE A 273 4.79 22.25 -6.60
N SER A 274 5.35 23.22 -5.87
CA SER A 274 6.02 24.37 -6.46
C SER A 274 7.48 24.12 -6.85
N MET A 275 8.05 22.98 -6.45
CA MET A 275 9.45 22.62 -6.73
C MET A 275 9.62 22.00 -8.13
N SER A 276 10.80 22.18 -8.72
CA SER A 276 11.24 21.33 -9.84
C SER A 276 11.53 19.91 -9.37
N ASP A 277 11.62 18.95 -10.29
CA ASP A 277 11.92 17.56 -9.93
C ASP A 277 13.36 17.44 -9.35
N GLU A 278 14.29 18.28 -9.80
CA GLU A 278 15.65 18.36 -9.25
C GLU A 278 15.68 19.01 -7.86
N GLU A 279 14.95 20.10 -7.66
CA GLU A 279 14.82 20.76 -6.35
C GLU A 279 14.17 19.82 -5.32
N PHE A 280 13.19 19.04 -5.76
CA PHE A 280 12.51 18.03 -4.97
C PHE A 280 13.46 16.93 -4.49
N GLU A 281 14.28 16.35 -5.38
CA GLU A 281 15.26 15.33 -5.01
C GLU A 281 16.27 15.89 -3.98
N GLN A 282 16.69 17.14 -4.13
CA GLN A 282 17.56 17.81 -3.16
C GLN A 282 16.87 18.06 -1.81
N ALA A 283 15.60 18.45 -1.83
CA ALA A 283 14.81 18.65 -0.61
C ALA A 283 14.63 17.33 0.16
N VAL A 284 14.29 16.25 -0.54
CA VAL A 284 14.17 14.91 0.05
C VAL A 284 15.51 14.46 0.62
N ALA A 285 16.61 14.62 -0.11
CA ALA A 285 17.94 14.25 0.38
C ALA A 285 18.31 14.97 1.70
N LYS A 286 18.03 16.27 1.80
CA LYS A 286 18.25 17.04 3.04
C LYS A 286 17.39 16.56 4.19
N ILE A 287 16.13 16.22 3.90
CA ILE A 287 15.21 15.67 4.90
C ILE A 287 15.72 14.32 5.40
N VAL A 288 16.12 13.42 4.50
CA VAL A 288 16.65 12.09 4.83
C VAL A 288 17.95 12.22 5.63
N GLU A 289 18.87 13.09 5.22
CA GLU A 289 20.12 13.36 5.95
C GLU A 289 19.82 13.80 7.39
N LYS A 290 18.91 14.77 7.57
CA LYS A 290 18.48 15.21 8.90
C LYS A 290 17.90 14.04 9.72
N GLN A 291 16.96 13.30 9.15
CA GLN A 291 16.32 12.17 9.84
C GLN A 291 17.33 11.08 10.22
N ASN A 292 18.43 10.92 9.47
CA ASN A 292 19.48 9.95 9.79
C ASN A 292 20.33 10.35 11.00
N THR A 293 20.32 11.62 11.39
CA THR A 293 21.00 12.11 12.60
C THR A 293 20.16 11.99 13.86
N GLU A 294 18.85 11.78 13.71
CA GLU A 294 17.87 11.72 14.80
C GLU A 294 17.35 10.29 14.99
N PRO A 295 16.85 9.93 16.18
CA PRO A 295 16.20 8.64 16.39
C PRO A 295 15.01 8.46 15.45
N PRO A 296 14.87 7.30 14.79
CA PRO A 296 13.81 7.06 13.79
C PRO A 296 12.41 6.95 14.40
N LEU A 297 12.31 6.74 15.72
CA LEU A 297 11.07 6.76 16.51
C LEU A 297 11.11 7.94 17.47
N GLY A 298 9.96 8.58 17.70
CA GLY A 298 9.84 9.62 18.72
C GLY A 298 9.77 9.06 20.15
N GLU A 299 9.47 9.93 21.11
CA GLU A 299 9.34 9.56 22.52
C GLU A 299 8.22 8.54 22.72
N MET A 300 8.47 7.49 23.50
CA MET A 300 7.48 6.45 23.78
C MET A 300 6.30 7.00 24.58
N ILE A 301 5.08 6.64 24.17
CA ILE A 301 3.87 6.89 24.94
C ILE A 301 3.53 5.61 25.72
N PRO A 302 3.48 5.65 27.06
CA PRO A 302 3.03 4.51 27.85
C PRO A 302 1.52 4.34 27.65
N ILE A 303 1.12 3.21 27.06
CA ILE A 303 -0.30 2.92 26.78
C ILE A 303 -0.93 1.98 27.82
N PHE A 304 -0.11 1.28 28.61
CA PHE A 304 -0.58 0.34 29.63
C PHE A 304 -0.71 1.06 30.97
N ALA A 305 -1.73 0.70 31.74
CA ALA A 305 -1.85 1.16 33.13
C ALA A 305 -0.62 0.69 33.92
N THR A 306 0.06 1.61 34.61
CA THR A 306 1.07 1.28 35.62
C THR A 306 0.38 0.72 36.87
N ASP A 307 1.01 -0.28 37.52
CA ASP A 307 0.50 -0.96 38.73
C ASP A 307 0.08 -0.01 39.88
N THR A 308 0.51 1.25 39.85
CA THR A 308 0.16 2.31 40.79
C THR A 308 -1.32 2.74 40.74
N GLU A 309 -2.01 2.62 39.61
CA GLU A 309 -3.42 3.05 39.49
C GLU A 309 -4.41 2.02 40.03
N ILE A 310 -4.03 0.73 40.07
CA ILE A 310 -4.86 -0.36 40.62
C ILE A 310 -5.01 -0.23 42.14
N SER A 311 -4.09 0.50 42.80
CA SER A 311 -4.10 0.71 44.25
C SER A 311 -5.06 1.81 44.73
N GLN A 312 -5.63 2.61 43.81
CA GLN A 312 -6.53 3.72 44.17
C GLN A 312 -8.01 3.39 43.97
N GLU A 313 -8.34 2.20 43.46
CA GLU A 313 -9.71 1.70 43.29
C GLU A 313 -10.06 0.49 44.20
N ILE A 314 -9.26 0.20 45.23
CA ILE A 314 -9.60 -0.78 46.29
C ILE A 314 -9.93 -0.07 47.60
#